data_AF-A0A2U2MUI5-F1
#
_entry.id   AF-A0A2U2MUI5-F1
#
_cell.length_a   1.000
_cell.length_b   1.000
_cell.length_c   1.000
_cell.angle_alpha   90.00
_cell.angle_beta   90.00
_cell.angle_gamma   90.00
#
_symmetry.space_group_name_H-M   'P 1'
#
loop_
_entity.id
_entity.type
_entity.pdbx_description
1 polymer ?
#
loop_
_entity_poly.entity_id
_entity_poly.type
_entity_poly.pdbx_seq_one_letter_code
_entity_poly.pdbx_strand_id
1 'polypeptide(L)'
;MAEEQMADQTQTKDQQDEGGAPSTPDGSDRRQRSYSEEDVNRIVKERLARERAKHADYDDVKRRAGEADTLQSELEKSKAETEELRTKVEHAEHERKLTAIRSTVAAKYGIADPTVLAVGDDEEQIDAYAQKLMQVFRPYARLDQARSTEASGKTPRDNAKAFAEAMEKAGY
;
A
#
# COMPACT_ATOMS: atom_id res chain seq x y z
N MET A 1 -58.11 8.53 -18.03
CA MET A 1 -58.99 8.09 -16.93
C MET A 1 -58.11 7.43 -15.87
N ALA A 2 -58.35 7.76 -14.59
CA ALA A 2 -57.71 7.32 -13.35
C ALA A 2 -56.28 7.86 -13.11
N GLU A 3 -56.02 8.83 -12.23
CA GLU A 3 -56.17 8.88 -10.74
C GLU A 3 -55.39 7.78 -10.01
N GLU A 4 -54.37 8.18 -9.25
CA GLU A 4 -54.27 7.80 -7.84
C GLU A 4 -53.43 8.82 -7.05
N GLN A 5 -54.11 9.47 -6.11
CA GLN A 5 -53.57 10.33 -5.05
C GLN A 5 -53.61 9.53 -3.74
N MET A 6 -52.57 9.60 -2.92
CA MET A 6 -52.60 9.28 -1.48
C MET A 6 -51.99 10.51 -0.77
N ALA A 7 -52.78 11.46 -0.26
CA ALA A 7 -53.60 11.45 0.96
C ALA A 7 -52.77 11.52 2.25
N ASP A 8 -52.35 12.75 2.55
CA ASP A 8 -51.99 13.26 3.87
C ASP A 8 -53.24 13.28 4.76
N GLN A 9 -53.20 12.60 5.90
CA GLN A 9 -54.21 12.68 6.95
C GLN A 9 -53.51 12.87 8.30
N THR A 10 -53.43 14.11 8.74
CA THR A 10 -53.22 14.45 10.15
C THR A 10 -54.59 14.52 10.84
N GLN A 11 -54.85 13.56 11.73
CA GLN A 11 -56.01 13.55 12.61
C GLN A 11 -55.82 14.58 13.72
N THR A 12 -56.58 15.68 13.65
CA THR A 12 -56.91 16.52 14.81
C THR A 12 -58.11 15.92 15.52
N LYS A 13 -57.93 15.49 16.77
CA LYS A 13 -59.01 15.04 17.65
C LYS A 13 -59.21 16.09 18.73
N ASP A 14 -60.27 16.87 18.58
CA ASP A 14 -60.83 17.71 19.63
C ASP A 14 -61.31 16.82 20.79
N GLN A 15 -60.88 17.16 22.01
CA GLN A 15 -61.59 16.83 23.24
C GLN A 15 -61.40 18.01 24.21
N GLN A 16 -62.48 18.75 24.38
CA GLN A 16 -62.72 19.66 25.49
C GLN A 16 -62.92 18.82 26.75
N ASP A 17 -62.22 19.19 27.83
CA ASP A 17 -62.72 18.99 29.19
C ASP A 17 -62.44 20.26 30.00
N GLU A 18 -63.44 20.65 30.78
CA GLU A 18 -63.53 21.87 31.54
C GLU A 18 -62.65 21.84 32.79
N GLY A 19 -62.15 23.00 33.22
CA GLY A 19 -61.73 23.16 34.62
C GLY A 19 -60.51 24.05 34.83
N GLY A 20 -60.77 25.31 35.17
CA GLY A 20 -59.80 26.15 35.87
C GLY A 20 -59.06 27.13 34.98
N ALA A 21 -59.61 28.33 34.84
CA ALA A 21 -58.81 29.49 34.48
C ALA A 21 -57.57 29.57 35.41
N PRO A 22 -56.34 29.73 34.91
CA PRO A 22 -55.28 30.21 35.77
C PRO A 22 -55.67 31.65 36.13
N SER A 23 -56.16 31.83 37.35
CA SER A 23 -56.36 33.15 37.92
C SER A 23 -55.04 33.91 37.77
N THR A 24 -55.04 34.90 36.88
CA THR A 24 -54.04 35.95 36.87
C THR A 24 -54.00 36.52 38.29
N PRO A 25 -52.86 36.50 38.99
CA PRO A 25 -52.78 37.13 40.29
C PRO A 25 -53.05 38.62 40.08
N ASP A 26 -54.13 39.04 40.72
CA ASP A 26 -54.55 40.42 40.89
C ASP A 26 -53.35 41.33 41.22
N GLY A 27 -53.37 42.52 40.62
CA GLY A 27 -52.29 43.50 40.62
C GLY A 27 -52.08 44.23 41.95
N SER A 28 -52.30 43.56 43.09
CA SER A 28 -52.27 44.17 44.43
C SER A 28 -51.10 43.70 45.32
N ASP A 29 -50.25 42.76 44.88
CA ASP A 29 -49.03 42.32 45.58
C ASP A 29 -47.71 42.68 44.86
N ARG A 30 -47.69 43.84 44.18
CA ARG A 30 -46.42 44.55 43.92
C ARG A 30 -46.00 45.38 45.13
N ARG A 31 -46.13 44.82 46.35
CA ARG A 31 -45.32 45.29 47.47
C ARG A 31 -43.89 45.26 46.98
N GLN A 32 -43.17 46.36 47.12
CA GLN A 32 -41.79 46.47 46.69
C GLN A 32 -41.02 45.28 47.28
N ARG A 33 -40.80 44.24 46.47
CA ARG A 33 -40.01 43.07 46.85
C ARG A 33 -38.58 43.56 46.87
N SER A 34 -38.14 44.09 48.01
CA SER A 34 -36.74 44.35 48.28
C SER A 34 -36.06 42.99 48.42
N TYR A 35 -35.24 42.63 47.45
CA TYR A 35 -34.39 41.46 47.56
C TYR A 35 -33.34 41.71 48.64
N SER A 36 -33.15 40.74 49.54
CA SER A 36 -32.01 40.80 50.46
C SER A 36 -30.71 40.51 49.68
N GLU A 37 -29.57 40.98 50.20
CA GLU A 37 -28.27 40.63 49.63
C GLU A 37 -28.04 39.11 49.61
N GLU A 38 -28.62 38.40 50.57
CA GLU A 38 -28.56 36.95 50.69
C GLU A 38 -29.32 36.25 49.55
N ASP A 39 -30.48 36.78 49.16
CA ASP A 39 -31.24 36.30 48.01
C ASP A 39 -30.50 36.52 46.70
N VAL A 40 -29.88 37.69 46.54
CA VAL A 40 -29.05 37.99 45.36
C VAL A 40 -27.87 37.03 45.29
N ASN A 41 -27.15 36.84 46.41
CA ASN A 41 -26.01 35.92 46.49
C ASN A 41 -26.41 34.47 46.18
N ARG A 42 -27.57 34.02 46.68
CA ARG A 42 -28.12 32.69 46.36
C ARG A 42 -28.40 32.55 44.87
N ILE A 43 -29.11 33.50 44.28
CA ILE A 43 -29.46 33.49 42.85
C ILE A 43 -28.20 33.51 41.98
N VAL A 44 -27.19 34.31 42.34
CA VAL A 44 -25.92 34.38 41.63
C VAL A 44 -25.18 33.04 41.70
N LYS A 45 -25.08 32.42 42.88
CA LYS A 45 -24.46 31.10 43.04
C LYS A 45 -25.18 30.03 42.22
N GLU A 46 -26.50 30.02 42.24
CA GLU A 46 -27.32 29.08 41.44
C GLU A 46 -27.10 29.26 39.94
N ARG A 47 -27.12 30.50 39.46
CA ARG A 47 -26.91 30.79 38.04
C ARG A 47 -25.50 30.40 37.61
N LEU A 48 -24.50 30.67 38.44
CA LEU A 48 -23.11 30.30 38.19
C LEU A 48 -22.91 28.77 38.18
N ALA A 49 -23.59 28.05 39.08
CA ALA A 49 -23.58 26.59 39.09
C ALA A 49 -24.22 26.00 37.82
N ARG A 50 -25.36 26.55 37.39
CA ARG A 50 -26.01 26.16 36.13
C ARG A 50 -25.13 26.46 34.91
N GLU A 51 -24.44 27.61 34.87
CA GLU A 51 -23.51 27.94 33.78
C GLU A 51 -22.28 27.02 33.76
N ARG A 52 -21.71 26.68 34.92
CA ARG A 52 -20.59 25.71 34.96
C ARG A 52 -21.01 24.30 34.57
N ALA A 53 -22.21 23.87 34.96
CA ALA A 53 -22.75 22.57 34.59
C ALA A 53 -22.96 22.42 33.07
N LYS A 54 -23.30 23.51 32.36
CA LYS A 54 -23.47 23.49 30.89
C LYS A 54 -22.20 23.13 30.11
N HIS A 55 -21.03 23.35 30.71
CA HIS A 55 -19.73 23.15 30.05
C HIS A 55 -18.89 22.05 30.71
N ALA A 56 -19.48 21.27 31.63
CA ALA A 56 -18.77 20.19 32.30
C ALA A 56 -18.18 19.16 31.32
N ASP A 57 -18.88 18.89 30.22
CA ASP A 57 -18.46 17.91 29.20
C ASP A 57 -17.47 18.48 28.17
N TYR A 58 -17.17 19.79 28.22
CA TYR A 58 -16.35 20.44 27.20
C TYR A 58 -14.89 19.98 27.22
N ASP A 59 -14.34 19.80 28.42
CA ASP A 59 -12.96 19.30 28.58
C ASP A 59 -12.83 17.86 28.10
N ASP A 60 -13.86 17.02 28.32
CA ASP A 60 -13.88 15.64 27.84
C ASP A 60 -14.02 15.54 26.33
N VAL A 61 -14.86 16.37 25.71
CA VAL A 61 -14.99 16.43 24.25
C VAL A 61 -13.69 16.92 23.62
N LYS A 62 -13.06 17.94 24.20
CA LYS A 62 -11.77 18.47 23.71
C LYS A 62 -10.66 17.42 23.81
N ARG A 63 -10.61 16.67 24.91
CA ARG A 63 -9.65 15.56 25.09
C ARG A 63 -9.88 14.46 24.05
N ARG A 64 -11.12 14.01 23.87
CA ARG A 64 -11.47 12.99 22.88
C ARG A 64 -11.17 13.44 21.44
N ALA A 65 -11.38 14.71 21.13
CA ALA A 65 -11.02 15.27 19.82
C ALA A 65 -9.50 15.21 19.60
N GLY A 66 -8.71 15.61 20.60
CA GLY A 66 -7.25 15.49 20.53
C GLY A 66 -6.76 14.05 20.38
N GLU A 67 -7.36 13.11 21.12
CA GLU A 67 -7.07 11.67 20.98
C GLU A 67 -7.44 11.15 19.58
N ALA A 68 -8.58 11.57 19.03
CA ALA A 68 -9.00 11.19 17.69
C ALA A 68 -8.03 11.69 16.60
N ASP A 69 -7.55 12.94 16.70
CA ASP A 69 -6.55 13.49 15.78
C ASP A 69 -5.24 12.69 15.83
N THR A 70 -4.79 12.30 17.03
CA THR A 70 -3.58 11.48 17.18
C THR A 70 -3.75 10.08 16.58
N LEU A 71 -4.88 9.42 16.83
CA LEU A 71 -5.19 8.10 16.29
C LEU A 71 -5.31 8.14 14.77
N GLN A 72 -5.86 9.22 14.20
CA GLN A 72 -5.94 9.40 12.75
C GLN A 72 -4.54 9.51 12.14
N SER A 73 -3.65 10.29 12.75
CA SER A 73 -2.26 10.40 12.29
C SER A 73 -1.51 9.05 12.35
N GLU A 74 -1.70 8.28 13.42
CA GLU A 74 -1.11 6.94 13.55
C GLU A 74 -1.68 5.96 12.52
N LEU A 75 -2.98 6.02 12.25
CA LEU A 75 -3.63 5.20 11.24
C LEU A 75 -3.10 5.53 9.83
N GLU A 76 -2.93 6.81 9.51
CA GLU A 76 -2.37 7.23 8.22
C GLU A 76 -0.93 6.76 8.03
N LYS A 77 -0.10 6.86 9.07
CA LYS A 77 1.28 6.31 9.06
C LYS A 77 1.29 4.79 8.88
N SER A 78 0.47 4.08 9.66
CA SER A 78 0.36 2.63 9.56
C SER A 78 -0.10 2.19 8.16
N LYS A 79 -1.09 2.89 7.58
CA LYS A 79 -1.53 2.62 6.21
C LYS A 79 -0.39 2.83 5.20
N ALA A 80 0.35 3.94 5.30
CA ALA A 80 1.49 4.20 4.43
C ALA A 80 2.54 3.08 4.54
N GLU A 81 2.90 2.65 5.76
CA GLU A 81 3.82 1.53 5.98
C GLU A 81 3.28 0.22 5.39
N THR A 82 1.98 -0.06 5.52
CA THR A 82 1.40 -1.28 4.93
C THR A 82 1.42 -1.28 3.41
N GLU A 83 1.20 -0.12 2.76
CA GLU A 83 1.28 0.00 1.30
C GLU A 83 2.74 -0.12 0.82
N GLU A 84 3.70 0.46 1.54
CA GLU A 84 5.12 0.24 1.26
C GLU A 84 5.54 -1.23 1.41
N LEU A 85 5.02 -1.92 2.43
CA LEU A 85 5.30 -3.34 2.62
C LEU A 85 4.65 -4.19 1.53
N ARG A 86 3.42 -3.87 1.12
CA ARG A 86 2.73 -4.54 0.01
C ARG A 86 3.52 -4.42 -1.29
N THR A 87 3.92 -3.22 -1.66
CA THR A 87 4.71 -2.99 -2.88
C THR A 87 6.05 -3.73 -2.85
N LYS A 88 6.74 -3.77 -1.70
CA LYS A 88 7.98 -4.56 -1.53
C LYS A 88 7.72 -6.07 -1.68
N VAL A 89 6.63 -6.57 -1.13
CA VAL A 89 6.25 -7.99 -1.26
C VAL A 89 5.91 -8.33 -2.70
N GLU A 90 5.09 -7.52 -3.36
CA GLU A 90 4.72 -7.70 -4.78
C GLU A 90 5.96 -7.70 -5.68
N HIS A 91 6.89 -6.76 -5.47
CA HIS A 91 8.15 -6.73 -6.20
C HIS A 91 9.00 -7.98 -5.93
N ALA A 92 9.11 -8.41 -4.67
CA ALA A 92 9.87 -9.61 -4.32
C ALA A 92 9.25 -10.89 -4.91
N GLU A 93 7.93 -11.00 -4.94
CA GLU A 93 7.22 -12.10 -5.57
C GLU A 93 7.38 -12.09 -7.09
N HIS A 94 7.32 -10.91 -7.71
CA HIS A 94 7.57 -10.74 -9.13
C HIS A 94 8.99 -11.20 -9.50
N GLU A 95 10.01 -10.74 -8.78
CA GLU A 95 11.41 -11.14 -9.00
C GLU A 95 11.62 -12.64 -8.80
N ARG A 96 10.94 -13.27 -7.84
CA ARG A 96 10.98 -14.73 -7.65
C ARG A 96 10.41 -15.47 -8.86
N LYS A 97 9.27 -15.02 -9.40
CA LYS A 97 8.65 -15.59 -10.60
C LYS A 97 9.58 -15.43 -11.80
N LEU A 98 10.14 -14.24 -12.02
CA LEU A 98 11.09 -13.98 -13.09
C LEU A 98 12.34 -14.86 -12.97
N THR A 99 12.89 -15.02 -11.78
CA THR A 99 14.06 -15.88 -11.55
C THR A 99 13.76 -17.34 -11.92
N ALA A 100 12.57 -17.85 -11.57
CA ALA A 100 12.13 -19.17 -11.96
C ALA A 100 12.02 -19.31 -13.49
N ILE A 101 11.38 -18.35 -14.16
CA ILE A 101 11.27 -18.31 -15.63
C ILE A 101 12.65 -18.23 -16.28
N ARG A 102 13.54 -17.35 -15.82
CA ARG A 102 14.92 -17.24 -16.31
C ARG A 102 15.65 -18.57 -16.19
N SER A 103 15.48 -19.30 -15.09
CA SER A 103 16.11 -20.60 -14.90
C SER A 103 15.58 -21.67 -15.86
N THR A 104 14.28 -21.70 -16.13
CA THR A 104 13.67 -22.66 -17.06
C THR A 104 14.08 -22.35 -18.49
N VAL A 105 14.06 -21.07 -18.89
CA VAL A 105 14.51 -20.63 -20.22
C VAL A 105 16.00 -20.89 -20.42
N ALA A 106 16.84 -20.55 -19.44
CA ALA A 106 18.27 -20.83 -19.51
C ALA A 106 18.55 -22.33 -19.71
N ALA A 107 17.83 -23.20 -19.00
CA ALA A 107 17.91 -24.64 -19.19
C ALA A 107 17.47 -25.09 -20.60
N LYS A 108 16.38 -24.50 -21.17
CA LYS A 108 15.92 -24.79 -22.54
C LYS A 108 17.01 -24.51 -23.59
N TYR A 109 17.77 -23.43 -23.43
CA TYR A 109 18.78 -22.99 -24.41
C TYR A 109 20.22 -23.40 -24.06
N GLY A 110 20.45 -24.10 -22.95
CA GLY A 110 21.79 -24.52 -22.52
C GLY A 110 22.66 -23.39 -21.99
N ILE A 111 22.05 -22.32 -21.46
CA ILE A 111 22.75 -21.19 -20.86
C ILE A 111 23.09 -21.57 -19.41
N ALA A 112 24.38 -21.60 -19.08
CA ALA A 112 24.86 -22.01 -17.76
C ALA A 112 24.50 -21.02 -16.63
N ASP A 113 24.36 -19.74 -16.97
CA ASP A 113 24.01 -18.67 -16.02
C ASP A 113 22.66 -18.02 -16.37
N PRO A 114 21.59 -18.28 -15.58
CA PRO A 114 20.28 -17.67 -15.78
C PRO A 114 20.27 -16.14 -15.62
N THR A 115 21.25 -15.54 -14.94
CA THR A 115 21.31 -14.08 -14.74
C THR A 115 21.63 -13.33 -16.02
N VAL A 116 22.20 -14.00 -17.01
CA VAL A 116 22.44 -13.44 -18.35
C VAL A 116 21.11 -13.04 -19.01
N LEU A 117 20.01 -13.72 -18.67
CA LEU A 117 18.66 -13.42 -19.16
C LEU A 117 17.96 -12.33 -18.34
N ALA A 118 18.66 -11.22 -18.06
CA ALA A 118 18.14 -10.11 -17.26
C ALA A 118 17.10 -9.25 -17.99
N VAL A 119 16.96 -9.40 -19.31
CA VAL A 119 16.09 -8.53 -20.13
C VAL A 119 14.72 -9.18 -20.32
N GLY A 120 13.69 -8.51 -19.80
CA GLY A 120 12.29 -8.87 -19.98
C GLY A 120 11.58 -9.17 -18.66
N ASP A 121 10.30 -8.83 -18.62
CA ASP A 121 9.39 -9.01 -17.47
C ASP A 121 8.39 -10.16 -17.68
N ASP A 122 8.43 -10.82 -18.83
CA ASP A 122 7.56 -11.94 -19.19
C ASP A 122 8.35 -13.09 -19.82
N GLU A 123 7.79 -14.31 -19.75
CA GLU A 123 8.41 -15.51 -20.34
C GLU A 123 8.70 -15.33 -21.84
N GLU A 124 7.79 -14.74 -22.60
CA GLU A 124 7.97 -14.51 -24.04
C GLU A 124 9.14 -13.58 -24.35
N GLN A 125 9.33 -12.53 -23.54
CA GLN A 125 10.41 -11.57 -23.71
C GLN A 125 11.76 -12.21 -23.37
N ILE A 126 11.79 -12.98 -22.29
CA ILE A 126 12.98 -13.72 -21.85
C ILE A 126 13.36 -14.80 -22.88
N ASP A 127 12.37 -15.53 -23.43
CA ASP A 127 12.58 -16.52 -24.49
C ASP A 127 13.09 -15.88 -25.78
N ALA A 128 12.49 -14.79 -26.23
CA ALA A 128 12.94 -14.07 -27.41
C ALA A 128 14.37 -13.51 -27.24
N TYR A 129 14.71 -13.05 -26.05
CA TYR A 129 16.06 -12.59 -25.73
C TYR A 129 17.06 -13.74 -25.74
N ALA A 130 16.72 -14.88 -25.13
CA ALA A 130 17.55 -16.09 -25.16
C ALA A 130 17.81 -16.58 -26.59
N GLN A 131 16.79 -16.56 -27.46
CA GLN A 131 16.94 -16.90 -28.88
C GLN A 131 17.90 -15.96 -29.61
N LYS A 132 17.77 -14.65 -29.39
CA LYS A 132 18.68 -13.65 -29.98
C LYS A 132 20.13 -13.87 -29.52
N LEU A 133 20.35 -14.12 -28.23
CA LEU A 133 21.66 -14.44 -27.69
C LEU A 133 22.25 -15.67 -28.41
N MET A 134 21.48 -16.76 -28.51
CA MET A 134 21.95 -17.97 -29.19
C MET A 134 22.27 -17.72 -30.66
N GLN A 135 21.48 -16.93 -31.38
CA GLN A 135 21.76 -16.58 -32.78
C GLN A 135 23.07 -15.80 -32.93
N VAL A 136 23.33 -14.85 -32.02
CA VAL A 136 24.56 -14.03 -32.02
C VAL A 136 25.80 -14.87 -31.68
N PHE A 137 25.69 -15.81 -30.73
CA PHE A 137 26.84 -16.59 -30.24
C PHE A 137 27.10 -17.90 -31.01
N ARG A 138 26.12 -18.42 -31.77
CA ARG A 138 26.28 -19.61 -32.63
C ARG A 138 27.48 -19.59 -33.59
N PRO A 139 27.82 -18.49 -34.29
CA PRO A 139 29.02 -18.46 -35.14
C PRO A 139 30.32 -18.61 -34.34
N TYR A 140 30.39 -18.07 -33.13
CA TYR A 140 31.58 -18.13 -32.28
C TYR A 140 31.83 -19.52 -31.70
N ALA A 141 30.77 -20.23 -31.31
CA ALA A 141 30.88 -21.63 -30.85
C ALA A 141 31.49 -22.55 -31.91
N ARG A 142 31.16 -22.35 -33.19
CA ARG A 142 31.73 -23.12 -34.31
C ARG A 142 33.19 -22.78 -34.56
N LEU A 143 33.58 -21.51 -34.41
CA LEU A 143 34.96 -21.06 -34.58
C LEU A 143 35.89 -21.65 -33.52
N ASP A 144 35.42 -21.75 -32.28
CA ASP A 144 36.18 -22.36 -31.17
C ASP A 144 36.35 -23.88 -31.37
N GLN A 145 35.29 -24.57 -31.82
CA GLN A 145 35.36 -25.98 -32.20
C GLN A 145 36.29 -26.23 -33.41
N ALA A 146 36.31 -25.34 -34.39
CA ALA A 146 37.22 -25.43 -35.52
C ALA A 146 38.69 -25.22 -35.09
N ARG A 147 38.96 -24.22 -34.24
CA ARG A 147 40.31 -23.96 -33.71
C ARG A 147 40.83 -25.10 -32.84
N SER A 148 39.98 -25.69 -32.01
CA SER A 148 40.36 -26.81 -31.14
C SER A 148 40.61 -28.10 -31.94
N THR A 149 39.85 -28.38 -32.99
CA THR A 149 40.11 -29.52 -33.88
C THR A 149 41.38 -29.32 -34.72
N GLU A 150 41.66 -28.11 -35.19
CA GLU A 150 42.93 -27.77 -35.86
C GLU A 150 44.14 -27.85 -34.92
N ALA A 151 43.98 -27.48 -33.65
CA ALA A 151 45.02 -27.61 -32.63
C ALA A 151 45.27 -29.08 -32.25
N SER A 152 44.21 -29.89 -32.14
CA SER A 152 44.29 -31.32 -31.82
C SER A 152 44.76 -32.20 -32.99
N GLY A 153 44.59 -31.74 -34.24
CA GLY A 153 45.00 -32.47 -35.45
C GLY A 153 46.50 -32.36 -35.77
N LYS A 154 47.24 -31.47 -35.11
CA LYS A 154 48.71 -31.46 -35.17
C LYS A 154 49.25 -32.52 -34.22
N THR A 155 49.71 -33.65 -34.77
CA THR A 155 50.47 -34.65 -34.04
C THR A 155 51.60 -33.97 -33.25
N PRO A 156 51.90 -34.40 -32.01
CA PRO A 156 53.07 -33.91 -31.30
C PRO A 156 54.29 -34.13 -32.20
N ARG A 157 54.94 -33.05 -32.64
CA ARG A 157 56.23 -33.19 -33.31
C ARG A 157 57.18 -33.79 -32.27
N ASP A 158 57.57 -35.05 -32.46
CA ASP A 158 58.70 -35.65 -31.75
C ASP A 158 59.95 -34.84 -32.14
N ASN A 159 60.23 -33.79 -31.37
CA ASN A 159 61.33 -32.85 -31.64
C ASN A 159 62.67 -33.58 -31.77
N ALA A 160 62.82 -34.73 -31.09
CA ALA A 160 63.98 -35.60 -31.17
C ALA A 160 64.14 -36.28 -32.56
N LYS A 161 63.05 -36.76 -33.17
CA LYS A 161 63.09 -37.36 -34.51
C LYS A 161 63.28 -36.31 -35.59
N ALA A 162 62.61 -35.15 -35.45
CA ALA A 162 62.77 -34.04 -36.38
C ALA A 162 64.19 -33.46 -36.36
N PHE A 163 64.85 -33.43 -35.19
CA PHE A 163 66.24 -33.01 -35.07
C PHE A 163 67.22 -34.05 -35.63
N ALA A 164 66.99 -35.35 -35.38
CA ALA A 164 67.81 -36.42 -35.94
C ALA A 164 67.78 -36.45 -37.47
N GLU A 165 66.60 -36.31 -38.07
CA GLU A 165 66.43 -36.23 -39.53
C GLU A 165 67.08 -34.97 -40.12
N ALA A 166 67.07 -33.85 -39.38
CA ALA A 166 67.75 -32.62 -39.78
C ALA A 166 69.29 -32.73 -39.69
N MET A 167 69.83 -33.45 -38.70
CA MET A 167 71.26 -33.71 -38.56
C MET A 167 71.78 -34.66 -39.64
N GLU A 168 71.03 -35.73 -39.95
CA GLU A 168 71.35 -36.67 -41.03
C GLU A 168 71.35 -35.97 -42.40
N LYS A 169 70.38 -35.07 -42.64
CA LYS A 169 70.32 -34.26 -43.86
C LYS A 169 71.41 -33.19 -43.93
N ALA A 170 71.92 -32.72 -42.80
CA ALA A 170 73.02 -31.76 -42.70
C ALA A 170 74.42 -32.42 -42.76
N GLY A 171 74.50 -33.76 -42.82
CA GLY A 171 75.74 -34.49 -43.01
C GLY A 171 76.66 -34.49 -41.79
N TYR A 172 76.09 -34.51 -40.58
CA TYR A 172 76.83 -34.77 -39.33
C TYR A 172 76.75 -36.24 -38.93
#